data_AF-A0A1Y1KYR7-F1
#
_entry.id   AF-A0A1Y1KYR7-F1
#
_cell.length_a   1.000
_cell.length_b   1.000
_cell.length_c   1.000
_cell.angle_alpha   90.00
_cell.angle_beta   90.00
_cell.angle_gamma   90.00
#
_symmetry.space_group_name_H-M   'P 1'
#
loop_
_entity.id
_entity.type
_entity.pdbx_description
1 polymer ?
#
loop_
_entity_poly.entity_id
_entity_poly.type
_entity_poly.pdbx_seq_one_letter_code
_entity_poly.pdbx_strand_id
1 'polypeptide(L)'
;ALALTYNLPLLEYVRDILSELGVAFQIDNDVVDLYDKNGKPKNPIGTDLCEGKPTWMAIKVIETADENMNKVFRENYGRPEPECAQTILKIYDDLKIFDRYLDYRVQTQKDIKKRVSRMPSGLGNAILSTANNVIP
;
A
#
# COMPACT_ATOMS: atom_id res chain seq x y z
N ALA A 1 33.18 2.24 11.31
CA ALA A 1 32.03 2.80 12.06
C ALA A 1 31.94 4.34 11.98
N LEU A 2 33.07 5.08 12.09
CA LEU A 2 33.07 6.56 12.13
C LEU A 2 32.81 7.33 10.82
N ALA A 3 32.65 6.68 9.66
CA ALA A 3 32.44 7.36 8.38
C ALA A 3 30.95 7.64 8.06
N LEU A 4 30.01 6.98 8.73
CA LEU A 4 28.57 7.14 8.50
C LEU A 4 27.94 8.31 9.29
N THR A 5 28.65 8.86 10.28
CA THR A 5 28.17 9.97 11.12
C THR A 5 28.39 11.37 10.53
N TYR A 6 29.03 11.51 9.36
CA TYR A 6 29.43 12.82 8.82
C TYR A 6 28.40 13.50 7.91
N ASN A 7 27.25 12.89 7.62
CA ASN A 7 26.21 13.54 6.83
C ASN A 7 24.82 13.20 7.38
N LEU A 8 24.52 13.73 8.57
CA LEU A 8 23.19 13.64 9.20
C LEU A 8 22.06 14.01 8.23
N PRO A 9 22.16 15.08 7.40
CA PRO A 9 21.15 15.37 6.39
C PRO A 9 20.94 14.24 5.37
N LEU A 10 22.01 13.61 4.88
CA LEU A 10 21.89 12.47 3.96
C LEU A 10 21.27 11.26 4.66
N LEU A 11 21.64 10.99 5.91
CA LEU A 11 21.07 9.88 6.69
C LEU A 11 19.57 10.07 6.92
N GLU A 12 19.14 11.26 7.31
CA GLU A 12 17.73 11.60 7.46
C GLU A 12 16.99 11.47 6.14
N TYR A 13 17.58 11.97 5.05
CA TYR A 13 16.97 11.85 3.72
C TYR A 13 16.80 10.40 3.27
N VAL A 14 17.80 9.54 3.50
CA VAL A 14 17.71 8.09 3.25
C VAL A 14 16.64 7.46 4.11
N ARG A 15 16.63 7.76 5.42
CA ARG A 15 15.63 7.24 6.36
C ARG A 15 14.22 7.55 5.87
N ASP A 16 13.98 8.79 5.44
CA ASP A 16 12.66 9.20 4.96
C ASP A 16 12.24 8.46 3.67
N ILE A 17 13.18 8.12 2.77
CA ILE A 17 12.88 7.28 1.60
C ILE A 17 12.55 5.84 2.05
N LEU A 18 13.35 5.28 2.96
CA LEU A 18 13.17 3.90 3.41
C LEU A 18 11.89 3.75 4.26
N SER A 19 11.51 4.77 5.01
CA SER A 19 10.23 4.81 5.73
C SER A 19 9.05 4.81 4.75
N GLU A 20 9.11 5.61 3.69
CA GLU A 20 8.08 5.59 2.62
C GLU A 20 8.00 4.22 1.94
N LEU A 21 9.15 3.58 1.66
CA LEU A 21 9.19 2.22 1.15
C LEU A 21 8.60 1.21 2.14
N GLY A 22 8.84 1.36 3.44
CA GLY A 22 8.22 0.53 4.48
C GLY A 22 6.70 0.66 4.48
N VAL A 23 6.17 1.88 4.33
CA VAL A 23 4.73 2.12 4.18
C VAL A 23 4.20 1.45 2.91
N ALA A 24 4.90 1.61 1.79
CA ALA A 24 4.49 0.97 0.54
C ALA A 24 4.51 -0.56 0.60
N PHE A 25 5.47 -1.15 1.33
CA PHE A 25 5.52 -2.59 1.57
C PHE A 25 4.30 -3.08 2.34
N GLN A 26 3.86 -2.34 3.36
CA GLN A 26 2.66 -2.71 4.12
C GLN A 26 1.40 -2.56 3.27
N ILE A 27 1.30 -1.49 2.45
CA ILE A 27 0.17 -1.31 1.53
C ILE A 27 0.12 -2.44 0.50
N ASP A 28 1.28 -2.84 -0.05
CA ASP A 28 1.37 -3.98 -0.96
C ASP A 28 0.88 -5.26 -0.27
N ASN A 29 1.35 -5.51 0.96
CA ASN A 29 0.93 -6.64 1.79
C ASN A 29 -0.59 -6.68 2.02
N ASP A 30 -1.20 -5.55 2.38
CA ASP A 30 -2.65 -5.44 2.56
C ASP A 30 -3.40 -5.81 1.27
N VAL A 31 -2.95 -5.30 0.12
CA VAL A 31 -3.63 -5.51 -1.17
C VAL A 31 -3.46 -6.94 -1.68
N VAL A 32 -2.27 -7.53 -1.58
CA VAL A 32 -2.01 -8.91 -2.06
C VAL A 32 -2.61 -9.99 -1.16
N ASP A 33 -3.03 -9.64 0.06
CA ASP A 33 -3.86 -10.52 0.89
C ASP A 33 -5.21 -10.79 0.19
N LEU A 34 -5.78 -9.75 -0.43
CA LEU A 34 -7.10 -9.77 -1.05
C LEU A 34 -7.10 -10.02 -2.57
N TYR A 35 -6.21 -9.37 -3.31
CA TYR A 35 -6.20 -9.33 -4.78
C TYR A 35 -5.01 -10.08 -5.38
N ASP A 36 -5.20 -10.63 -6.58
CA ASP A 36 -4.11 -11.07 -7.44
C ASP A 36 -3.49 -9.89 -8.22
N LYS A 37 -2.42 -10.16 -8.96
CA LYS A 37 -1.72 -9.16 -9.78
C LYS A 37 -2.57 -8.51 -10.88
N ASN A 38 -3.73 -9.11 -11.21
CA ASN A 38 -4.66 -8.60 -12.23
C ASN A 38 -5.84 -7.86 -11.60
N GLY A 39 -5.85 -7.65 -10.28
CA GLY A 39 -6.94 -7.00 -9.57
C GLY A 39 -8.15 -7.89 -9.33
N LYS A 40 -8.02 -9.21 -9.47
CA LYS A 40 -9.10 -10.15 -9.15
C LYS A 40 -9.00 -10.59 -7.69
N PRO A 41 -10.11 -10.66 -6.95
CA PRO A 41 -10.10 -11.25 -5.62
C PRO A 41 -9.54 -12.68 -5.66
N LYS A 42 -8.68 -13.01 -4.70
CA LYS A 42 -8.06 -14.34 -4.58
C LYS A 42 -9.07 -15.40 -4.15
N ASN A 43 -8.72 -16.66 -4.36
CA ASN A 43 -9.45 -17.79 -3.79
C ASN A 43 -8.43 -18.83 -3.25
N PRO A 44 -8.36 -19.06 -1.93
CA PRO A 44 -9.09 -18.36 -0.88
C PRO A 44 -8.69 -16.88 -0.79
N ILE A 45 -9.62 -16.03 -0.36
CA ILE A 45 -9.31 -14.67 0.06
C ILE A 45 -8.50 -14.74 1.37
N GLY A 46 -7.57 -13.81 1.57
CA GLY A 46 -6.87 -13.67 2.85
C GLY A 46 -7.79 -13.26 4.01
N THR A 47 -7.26 -13.26 5.22
CA THR A 47 -8.09 -13.13 6.43
C THR A 47 -8.32 -11.70 6.87
N ASP A 48 -7.56 -10.71 6.35
CA ASP A 48 -7.57 -9.34 6.85
C ASP A 48 -8.95 -8.67 6.77
N LEU A 49 -9.69 -8.97 5.69
CA LEU A 49 -11.04 -8.48 5.46
C LEU A 49 -12.02 -8.98 6.55
N CYS A 50 -11.99 -10.27 6.83
CA CYS A 50 -12.89 -10.91 7.81
C CYS A 50 -12.47 -10.64 9.26
N GLU A 51 -11.18 -10.42 9.50
CA GLU A 51 -10.63 -10.01 10.80
C GLU A 51 -10.85 -8.51 11.09
N GLY A 52 -11.27 -7.73 10.08
CA GLY A 52 -11.53 -6.31 10.23
C GLY A 52 -10.25 -5.50 10.46
N LYS A 53 -9.12 -5.96 9.92
CA LYS A 53 -7.84 -5.25 10.07
C LYS A 53 -7.92 -3.86 9.45
N PRO A 54 -7.20 -2.87 9.99
CA PRO A 54 -7.18 -1.50 9.47
C PRO A 54 -6.30 -1.41 8.21
N THR A 55 -6.68 -2.14 7.15
CA THR A 55 -5.96 -2.19 5.88
C THR A 55 -6.04 -0.86 5.15
N TRP A 56 -5.08 -0.61 4.27
CA TRP A 56 -5.09 0.55 3.38
C TRP A 56 -6.39 0.67 2.58
N MET A 57 -6.92 -0.45 2.07
CA MET A 57 -8.17 -0.48 1.30
C MET A 57 -9.36 -0.01 2.15
N ALA A 58 -9.46 -0.46 3.40
CA ALA A 58 -10.50 -0.03 4.33
C ALA A 58 -10.43 1.48 4.60
N ILE A 59 -9.22 2.01 4.80
CA ILE A 59 -9.00 3.45 4.99
C ILE A 59 -9.47 4.22 3.76
N LYS A 60 -9.16 3.75 2.54
CA LYS A 60 -9.58 4.41 1.29
C LYS A 60 -11.10 4.43 1.11
N VAL A 61 -11.81 3.42 1.60
CA VAL A 61 -13.28 3.46 1.65
C VAL A 61 -13.74 4.56 2.61
N ILE A 62 -13.24 4.57 3.84
CA ILE A 62 -13.62 5.56 4.86
C ILE A 62 -13.39 7.00 4.37
N GLU A 63 -12.29 7.23 3.65
CA GLU A 63 -11.93 8.55 3.11
C GLU A 63 -12.83 9.02 1.96
N THR A 64 -13.45 8.12 1.19
CA THR A 64 -14.05 8.47 -0.11
C THR A 64 -15.48 7.99 -0.35
N ALA A 65 -16.00 7.09 0.48
CA ALA A 65 -17.38 6.64 0.41
C ALA A 65 -18.35 7.74 0.86
N ASP A 66 -19.54 7.77 0.25
CA ASP A 66 -20.65 8.56 0.77
C ASP A 66 -21.21 7.97 2.08
N GLU A 67 -22.17 8.65 2.70
CA GLU A 67 -22.76 8.23 3.98
C GLU A 67 -23.42 6.85 3.92
N ASN A 68 -24.11 6.53 2.82
CA ASN A 68 -24.82 5.27 2.67
C ASN A 68 -23.85 4.11 2.48
N MET A 69 -22.86 4.27 1.60
CA MET A 69 -21.82 3.27 1.38
C MET A 69 -20.97 3.06 2.63
N ASN A 70 -20.65 4.14 3.38
CA ASN A 70 -19.94 4.03 4.65
C ASN A 70 -20.74 3.26 5.71
N LYS A 71 -22.06 3.42 5.75
CA LYS A 71 -22.92 2.64 6.64
C LYS A 71 -22.86 1.15 6.30
N VAL A 72 -23.04 0.80 5.02
CA VAL A 72 -22.97 -0.60 4.55
C VAL A 72 -21.57 -1.18 4.82
N PHE A 73 -20.51 -0.42 4.57
CA PHE A 73 -19.14 -0.84 4.88
C PHE A 73 -18.98 -1.19 6.36
N ARG A 74 -19.42 -0.32 7.27
CA ARG A 74 -19.34 -0.56 8.73
C ARG A 74 -20.15 -1.76 9.22
N GLU A 75 -21.27 -2.07 8.56
CA GLU A 75 -22.11 -3.21 8.92
C GLU A 75 -21.47 -4.56 8.51
N ASN A 76 -20.66 -4.57 7.46
CA ASN A 76 -20.13 -5.78 6.82
C ASN A 76 -18.61 -6.00 7.01
N TYR A 77 -17.83 -4.97 7.29
CA TYR A 77 -16.37 -5.12 7.44
C TYR A 77 -16.01 -5.84 8.75
N GLY A 78 -15.05 -6.77 8.71
CA GLY A 78 -14.66 -7.56 9.88
C GLY A 78 -15.69 -8.61 10.31
N ARG A 79 -16.44 -9.15 9.33
CA ARG A 79 -17.46 -10.18 9.53
C ARG A 79 -17.03 -11.49 8.87
N PRO A 80 -17.18 -12.65 9.53
CA PRO A 80 -16.79 -13.94 8.97
C PRO A 80 -17.74 -14.45 7.87
N GLU A 81 -18.94 -13.89 7.76
CA GLU A 81 -19.94 -14.31 6.78
C GLU A 81 -19.49 -14.02 5.33
N PRO A 82 -19.55 -15.00 4.41
CA PRO A 82 -19.15 -14.81 3.02
C PRO A 82 -19.89 -13.69 2.29
N GLU A 83 -21.16 -13.46 2.62
CA GLU A 83 -22.01 -12.40 2.05
C GLU A 83 -21.50 -11.01 2.45
N CYS A 84 -20.96 -10.87 3.66
CA CYS A 84 -20.34 -9.64 4.10
C CYS A 84 -19.06 -9.36 3.30
N ALA A 85 -18.21 -10.36 3.09
CA ALA A 85 -17.02 -10.23 2.26
C ALA A 85 -17.37 -9.83 0.81
N GLN A 86 -18.39 -10.45 0.20
CA GLN A 86 -18.88 -10.08 -1.13
C GLN A 86 -19.37 -8.63 -1.20
N THR A 87 -20.06 -8.17 -0.15
CA THR A 87 -20.53 -6.78 -0.05
C THR A 87 -19.35 -5.80 -0.02
N ILE A 88 -18.30 -6.09 0.76
CA ILE A 88 -17.12 -5.24 0.80
C ILE A 88 -16.35 -5.26 -0.52
N LEU A 89 -16.21 -6.42 -1.17
CA LEU A 89 -15.58 -6.53 -2.48
C LEU A 89 -16.29 -5.66 -3.53
N LYS A 90 -17.62 -5.60 -3.50
CA LYS A 90 -18.39 -4.72 -4.37
C LYS A 90 -18.10 -3.25 -4.08
N ILE A 91 -18.04 -2.85 -2.81
CA ILE A 91 -17.67 -1.47 -2.43
C ILE A 91 -16.28 -1.12 -2.95
N TYR A 92 -15.32 -2.04 -2.86
CA TYR A 92 -13.97 -1.82 -3.38
C TYR A 92 -13.93 -1.67 -4.90
N ASP A 93 -14.74 -2.44 -5.62
CA ASP A 93 -14.89 -2.32 -7.08
C ASP A 93 -15.55 -0.99 -7.47
N ASP A 94 -16.67 -0.63 -6.83
CA ASP A 94 -17.40 0.62 -7.06
C ASP A 94 -16.51 1.86 -6.84
N LEU A 95 -15.62 1.81 -5.83
CA LEU A 95 -14.67 2.88 -5.52
C LEU A 95 -13.36 2.80 -6.31
N LYS A 96 -13.18 1.76 -7.14
CA LYS A 96 -11.97 1.49 -7.93
C LYS A 96 -10.71 1.44 -7.07
N ILE A 97 -10.78 0.75 -5.92
CA ILE A 97 -9.70 0.70 -4.94
C ILE A 97 -8.42 0.10 -5.55
N PHE A 98 -8.54 -0.92 -6.39
CA PHE A 98 -7.39 -1.53 -7.05
C PHE A 98 -6.70 -0.56 -8.03
N ASP A 99 -7.46 0.19 -8.83
CA ASP A 99 -6.90 1.20 -9.74
C ASP A 99 -6.14 2.27 -8.95
N ARG A 100 -6.69 2.74 -7.83
CA ARG A 100 -6.02 3.71 -6.95
C ARG A 100 -4.73 3.15 -6.35
N TYR A 101 -4.69 1.85 -6.05
CA TYR A 101 -3.46 1.19 -5.61
C TYR A 101 -2.42 1.16 -6.73
N LEU A 102 -2.81 0.86 -7.98
CA LEU A 102 -1.89 0.93 -9.12
C LEU A 102 -1.34 2.36 -9.32
N ASP A 103 -2.19 3.38 -9.22
CA ASP A 103 -1.76 4.78 -9.29
C ASP A 103 -0.78 5.12 -8.16
N TYR A 104 -1.06 4.66 -6.94
CA TYR A 104 -0.15 4.80 -5.79
C TYR A 104 1.21 4.16 -6.08
N ARG A 105 1.26 2.93 -6.60
CA ARG A 105 2.52 2.24 -6.94
C ARG A 105 3.34 3.03 -7.95
N VAL A 106 2.71 3.47 -9.04
CA VAL A 106 3.36 4.23 -10.10
C VAL A 106 3.91 5.55 -9.56
N GLN A 107 3.12 6.26 -8.75
CA GLN A 107 3.52 7.53 -8.17
C GLN A 107 4.68 7.37 -7.19
N THR A 108 4.61 6.39 -6.27
CA THR A 108 5.69 6.08 -5.32
C THR A 108 6.99 5.71 -6.04
N GLN A 109 6.94 4.86 -7.06
CA GLN A 109 8.13 4.53 -7.87
C GLN A 109 8.73 5.78 -8.54
N LYS A 110 7.89 6.65 -9.11
CA LYS A 110 8.32 7.89 -9.77
C LYS A 110 8.98 8.85 -8.79
N ASP A 111 8.40 9.01 -7.61
CA ASP A 111 8.92 9.89 -6.57
C ASP A 111 10.25 9.37 -6.00
N ILE A 112 10.36 8.06 -5.75
CA ILE A 112 11.63 7.45 -5.34
C ILE A 112 12.71 7.67 -6.39
N LYS A 113 12.42 7.40 -7.68
CA LYS A 113 13.37 7.63 -8.79
C LYS A 113 13.87 9.07 -8.84
N LYS A 114 12.97 10.04 -8.62
CA LYS A 114 13.33 11.47 -8.56
C LYS A 114 14.16 11.82 -7.32
N ARG A 115 13.90 11.19 -6.18
CA ARG A 115 14.64 11.44 -4.93
C ARG A 115 16.06 10.88 -5.00
N VAL A 116 16.22 9.65 -5.50
CA VAL A 116 17.55 9.01 -5.59
C VAL A 116 18.48 9.66 -6.60
N SER A 117 17.95 10.37 -7.61
CA SER A 117 18.78 11.07 -8.61
C SER A 117 19.63 12.20 -8.02
N ARG A 118 19.37 12.57 -6.75
CA ARG A 118 20.10 13.60 -5.99
C ARG A 118 21.16 13.01 -5.06
N MET A 119 21.38 11.69 -5.11
CA MET A 119 22.22 10.95 -4.17
C MET A 119 23.43 10.33 -4.89
N PRO A 120 24.50 9.97 -4.16
CA PRO A 120 25.61 9.20 -4.73
C PRO A 120 25.10 7.93 -5.41
N SER A 121 25.60 7.64 -6.62
CA SER A 121 25.07 6.56 -7.49
C SER A 121 25.00 5.20 -6.82
N GLY A 122 26.01 4.82 -6.03
CA GLY A 122 25.99 3.55 -5.28
C GLY A 122 24.83 3.43 -4.30
N LEU A 123 24.54 4.49 -3.55
CA LEU A 123 23.43 4.54 -2.59
C LEU A 123 22.08 4.65 -3.30
N GLY A 124 21.99 5.48 -4.35
CA GLY A 124 20.78 5.60 -5.17
C GLY A 124 20.39 4.27 -5.80
N ASN A 125 21.36 3.53 -6.36
CA ASN A 125 21.12 2.21 -6.95
C ASN A 125 20.66 1.18 -5.91
N ALA A 126 21.23 1.20 -4.70
CA ALA A 126 20.79 0.32 -3.63
C ALA A 126 19.33 0.58 -3.23
N ILE A 127 18.94 1.84 -3.06
CA ILE A 127 17.57 2.23 -2.75
C ILE A 127 16.61 1.85 -3.89
N LEU A 128 16.99 2.04 -5.16
CA LEU A 128 16.19 1.62 -6.30
C LEU A 128 15.99 0.10 -6.35
N SER A 129 17.04 -0.67 -6.03
CA SER A 129 16.92 -2.12 -5.93
C SER A 129 15.94 -2.52 -4.83
N THR A 130 15.96 -1.86 -3.67
CA THR A 130 14.98 -2.09 -2.60
C THR A 130 13.57 -1.73 -3.08
N ALA A 131 13.40 -0.59 -3.74
CA ALA A 131 12.11 -0.14 -4.25
C ALA A 131 11.48 -1.12 -5.25
N ASN A 132 12.26 -1.66 -6.18
CA ASN A 132 11.80 -2.65 -7.15
C ASN A 132 11.41 -3.99 -6.50
N ASN A 133 11.96 -4.32 -5.33
CA ASN A 133 11.58 -5.53 -4.57
C ASN A 133 10.30 -5.33 -3.77
N VAL A 134 10.02 -4.09 -3.33
CA VAL A 134 8.82 -3.76 -2.55
C VAL A 134 7.62 -3.51 -3.46
N ILE A 135 7.83 -2.79 -4.57
CA ILE A 135 6.80 -2.44 -5.53
C ILE A 135 7.33 -2.78 -6.92
N PRO A 136 7.22 -4.04 -7.39
CA PRO A 136 7.65 -4.43 -8.74
C PRO A 136 6.82 -3.78 -9.85
#